data_AF-A0A917HTL9-F1
#
_entry.id   AF-A0A917HTL9-F1
#
_cell.length_a   1.000
_cell.length_b   1.000
_cell.length_c   1.000
_cell.angle_alpha   90.00
_cell.angle_beta   90.00
_cell.angle_gamma   90.00
#
_symmetry.space_group_name_H-M   'P 1'
#
loop_
_entity.id
_entity.type
_entity.pdbx_description
1 polymer ?
#
loop_
_entity_poly.entity_id
_entity_poly.type
_entity_poly.pdbx_seq_one_letter_code
_entity_poly.pdbx_strand_id
1 'polypeptide(L)'
;MRVLGIAESTYYDRKKREASKADPSEESKSPSTVRRGRPGTEYSLTKDGRKISNEQIKAWLLELVESEGREYGYKRLARCLQDRHQLVLGKKKAYRLCKELQILHVQWAVKTK
;
A
#
# COMPACT_ATOMS: atom_id res chain seq x y z
N MET A 1 -14.71 23.78 10.20
CA MET A 1 -16.11 23.28 10.33
C MET A 1 -17.16 24.20 9.66
N ARG A 2 -17.08 24.46 8.34
CA ARG A 2 -17.89 25.54 7.71
C ARG A 2 -19.33 25.13 7.36
N VAL A 3 -19.57 23.85 7.12
CA VAL A 3 -20.89 23.32 6.69
C VAL A 3 -21.90 23.26 7.84
N LEU A 4 -21.43 23.13 9.09
CA LEU A 4 -22.28 22.99 10.27
C LEU A 4 -22.51 24.31 11.03
N GLY A 5 -21.91 25.42 10.59
CA GLY A 5 -22.04 26.72 11.26
C GLY A 5 -21.41 26.78 12.67
N ILE A 6 -20.58 25.81 13.05
CA ILE A 6 -19.95 25.72 14.37
C ILE A 6 -18.46 26.05 14.26
N ALA A 7 -17.93 26.78 15.26
CA ALA A 7 -16.50 27.03 15.38
C ALA A 7 -15.71 25.72 15.50
N GLU A 8 -14.53 25.66 14.90
CA GLU A 8 -13.76 24.42 14.85
C GLU A 8 -13.32 23.95 16.24
N SER A 9 -12.96 24.90 17.11
CA SER A 9 -12.55 24.64 18.49
C SER A 9 -13.66 23.98 19.31
N THR A 10 -14.90 24.45 19.16
CA THR A 10 -16.05 23.90 19.91
C THR A 10 -16.42 22.50 19.42
N TYR A 11 -16.30 22.23 18.12
CA TYR A 11 -16.49 20.89 17.58
C TYR A 11 -15.49 19.88 18.18
N TYR A 12 -14.20 20.20 18.14
CA TYR A 12 -13.17 19.28 18.63
C TYR A 12 -13.19 19.13 20.16
N ASP A 13 -13.51 20.19 20.91
CA ASP A 13 -13.66 20.14 22.36
C ASP A 13 -14.84 19.23 22.78
N ARG A 14 -15.99 19.36 22.12
CA ARG A 14 -17.15 18.48 22.36
C ARG A 14 -16.83 17.02 22.07
N LYS A 15 -16.19 16.73 20.92
CA LYS A 15 -15.76 15.37 20.55
C LYS A 15 -14.80 14.76 21.56
N LYS A 16 -13.88 15.56 22.12
CA LYS A 16 -12.95 15.13 23.17
C LYS A 16 -13.69 14.79 24.47
N ARG A 17 -14.64 15.62 24.89
CA ARG A 17 -15.47 15.38 26.08
C ARG A 17 -16.35 14.13 25.93
N GLU A 18 -16.90 13.89 24.75
CA GLU A 18 -17.69 12.68 24.45
C GLU A 18 -16.81 11.42 24.49
N ALA A 19 -15.60 11.47 23.92
CA ALA A 19 -14.64 10.36 23.98
C ALA A 19 -14.17 10.04 25.42
N SER A 20 -14.10 11.04 26.31
CA SER A 20 -13.76 10.84 27.72
C SER A 20 -14.95 10.43 28.60
N LYS A 21 -16.18 10.57 28.11
CA LYS A 21 -17.41 10.21 28.84
C LYS A 21 -17.92 8.80 28.52
N ALA A 22 -17.39 8.16 27.48
CA ALA A 22 -17.67 6.75 27.21
C ALA A 22 -17.05 5.87 28.30
N ASP A 23 -17.82 4.94 28.86
CA ASP A 23 -17.38 4.01 29.91
C ASP A 23 -16.10 3.23 29.48
N PRO A 24 -15.09 3.07 30.37
CA PRO A 24 -13.82 2.43 30.01
C PRO A 24 -13.87 0.89 29.84
N SER A 25 -15.04 0.28 29.66
CA SER A 25 -15.23 -1.18 29.79
C SER A 25 -15.06 -2.01 28.52
N GLU A 26 -14.69 -1.44 27.37
CA GLU A 26 -14.32 -2.23 26.19
C GLU A 26 -12.86 -1.95 25.83
N GLU A 27 -12.03 -2.87 26.32
CA GLU A 27 -10.62 -3.09 26.08
C GLU A 27 -10.17 -2.67 24.67
N SER A 28 -9.65 -1.45 24.57
CA SER A 28 -8.87 -1.03 23.42
C SER A 28 -7.54 -1.76 23.44
N LYS A 29 -7.56 -3.02 22.97
CA LYS A 29 -6.38 -3.79 22.58
C LYS A 29 -5.38 -2.84 21.94
N SER A 30 -4.23 -2.67 22.60
CA SER A 30 -3.10 -1.90 22.12
C SER A 30 -2.91 -2.12 20.61
N PRO A 31 -3.09 -1.11 19.74
CA PRO A 31 -2.98 -1.36 18.32
C PRO A 31 -1.54 -1.09 17.89
N SER A 32 -0.59 -1.87 18.38
CA SER A 32 0.70 -1.98 17.69
C SER A 32 0.53 -2.56 16.27
N THR A 33 -0.68 -3.04 15.93
CA THR A 33 -1.07 -3.61 14.64
C THR A 33 -2.17 -2.85 13.89
N VAL A 34 -2.63 -1.67 14.33
CA VAL A 34 -3.42 -0.81 13.42
C VAL A 34 -2.46 -0.36 12.33
N ARG A 35 -2.63 -0.94 11.13
CA ARG A 35 -1.90 -0.55 9.93
C ARG A 35 -2.16 0.93 9.68
N ARG A 36 -1.26 1.78 10.16
CA ARG A 36 -1.30 3.22 9.91
C ARG A 36 -1.19 3.46 8.41
N GLY A 37 -2.14 4.21 7.86
CA GLY A 37 -2.13 4.66 6.46
C GLY A 37 -3.31 4.15 5.64
N ARG A 38 -3.32 4.51 4.35
CA ARG A 38 -4.36 4.10 3.39
C ARG A 38 -4.30 2.57 3.20
N PRO A 39 -5.44 1.86 3.22
CA PRO A 39 -5.47 0.44 2.90
C PRO A 39 -4.94 0.18 1.49
N GLY A 40 -4.34 -0.99 1.32
CA GLY A 40 -3.82 -1.42 0.03
C GLY A 40 -4.94 -1.63 -0.98
N THR A 41 -4.81 -1.06 -2.18
CA THR A 41 -5.77 -1.28 -3.26
C THR A 41 -5.62 -2.68 -3.88
N GLU A 42 -6.75 -3.34 -4.14
CA GLU A 42 -6.85 -4.68 -4.74
C GLU A 42 -6.62 -4.70 -6.26
N TYR A 43 -6.71 -3.55 -6.91
CA TYR A 43 -6.53 -3.39 -8.35
C TYR A 43 -5.64 -2.18 -8.67
N SER A 44 -5.17 -2.13 -9.91
CA SER A 44 -4.55 -0.95 -10.52
C SER A 44 -5.30 -0.56 -11.77
N LEU A 45 -5.14 0.70 -12.18
CA LEU A 45 -5.72 1.22 -13.42
C LEU A 45 -4.68 1.23 -14.53
N THR A 46 -5.14 1.00 -15.75
CA THR A 46 -4.39 1.24 -16.98
C THR A 46 -4.55 2.72 -17.37
N LYS A 47 -3.69 3.24 -18.26
CA LYS A 47 -3.90 4.56 -18.87
C LYS A 47 -5.27 4.70 -19.54
N ASP A 48 -5.81 3.60 -20.07
CA ASP A 48 -7.15 3.54 -20.68
C ASP A 48 -8.30 3.45 -19.65
N GLY A 49 -8.00 3.54 -18.34
CA GLY A 49 -9.01 3.46 -17.28
C GLY A 49 -9.49 2.04 -16.95
N ARG A 50 -8.96 1.01 -17.61
CA ARG A 50 -9.28 -0.41 -17.32
C ARG A 50 -8.71 -0.83 -15.97
N LYS A 51 -9.52 -1.55 -15.19
CA LYS A 51 -9.13 -2.13 -13.90
C LYS A 51 -8.42 -3.47 -14.10
N ILE A 52 -7.27 -3.63 -13.47
CA ILE A 52 -6.46 -4.85 -13.49
C ILE A 52 -6.27 -5.34 -12.05
N SER A 53 -6.60 -6.60 -11.79
CA SER A 53 -6.47 -7.22 -10.46
C SER A 53 -5.01 -7.37 -10.04
N ASN A 54 -4.75 -7.42 -8.73
CA ASN A 54 -3.41 -7.69 -8.23
C ASN A 54 -2.86 -9.05 -8.68
N GLU A 55 -3.72 -10.06 -8.83
CA GLU A 55 -3.36 -11.41 -9.29
C GLU A 55 -2.82 -11.38 -10.72
N GLN A 56 -3.49 -10.64 -11.61
CA GLN A 56 -3.01 -10.46 -12.98
C GLN A 56 -1.65 -9.78 -13.03
N ILE A 57 -1.44 -8.75 -12.20
CA ILE A 57 -0.15 -8.05 -12.12
C ILE A 57 0.94 -8.97 -11.57
N LYS A 58 0.60 -9.86 -10.63
CA LYS A 58 1.52 -10.87 -10.10
C LYS A 58 1.93 -11.88 -11.17
N ALA A 59 0.99 -12.34 -12.00
CA ALA A 59 1.28 -13.25 -13.10
C ALA A 59 2.28 -12.62 -14.10
N TRP A 60 2.05 -11.38 -14.52
CA TRP A 60 2.98 -10.65 -15.40
C TRP A 60 4.34 -10.40 -14.76
N LEU A 61 4.41 -10.17 -13.45
CA LEU A 61 5.69 -10.05 -12.74
C LEU A 61 6.49 -11.35 -12.82
N LEU A 62 5.84 -12.50 -12.65
CA LEU A 62 6.51 -13.81 -12.74
C LEU A 62 7.00 -14.08 -14.17
N GLU A 63 6.16 -13.82 -15.18
CA GLU A 63 6.52 -13.96 -16.60
C GLU A 63 7.73 -13.08 -16.97
N LEU A 64 7.77 -11.84 -16.49
CA LEU A 64 8.91 -10.94 -16.71
C LEU A 64 10.20 -11.46 -16.06
N VAL A 65 10.10 -12.01 -14.84
CA VAL A 65 11.25 -12.56 -14.11
C VAL A 65 11.80 -13.80 -14.81
N GLU A 66 10.93 -14.62 -15.41
CA GLU A 66 11.33 -15.80 -16.18
C GLU A 66 11.97 -15.40 -17.52
N SER A 67 11.42 -14.40 -18.21
CA SER A 67 11.90 -13.97 -19.53
C SER A 67 13.18 -13.12 -19.48
N GLU A 68 13.23 -12.07 -18.66
CA GLU A 68 14.35 -11.12 -18.63
C GLU A 68 15.41 -11.48 -17.57
N GLY A 69 15.16 -12.51 -16.75
CA GLY A 69 16.04 -12.98 -15.69
C GLY A 69 15.84 -12.26 -14.35
N ARG A 70 16.22 -12.92 -13.24
CA ARG A 70 16.04 -12.46 -11.85
C ARG A 70 16.81 -11.19 -11.46
N GLU A 71 17.61 -10.60 -12.36
CA GLU A 71 18.44 -9.41 -12.08
C GLU A 71 17.63 -8.11 -11.98
N TYR A 72 16.36 -8.13 -12.36
CA TYR A 72 15.49 -6.96 -12.30
C TYR A 72 14.98 -6.69 -10.88
N GLY A 73 15.43 -5.58 -10.28
CA GLY A 73 14.80 -5.06 -9.06
C GLY A 73 13.36 -4.59 -9.32
N TYR A 74 12.54 -4.53 -8.25
CA TYR A 74 11.12 -4.17 -8.32
C TYR A 74 10.82 -2.84 -9.04
N LYS A 75 11.77 -1.89 -9.05
CA LYS A 75 11.63 -0.62 -9.77
C LYS A 75 11.66 -0.81 -11.28
N ARG A 76 12.56 -1.67 -11.78
CA ARG A 76 12.69 -1.95 -13.20
C ARG A 76 11.50 -2.80 -13.67
N LEU A 77 11.09 -3.80 -12.88
CA LEU A 77 9.88 -4.59 -13.16
C LEU A 77 8.63 -3.70 -13.29
N ALA A 78 8.47 -2.72 -12.38
CA ALA A 78 7.37 -1.76 -12.48
C ALA A 78 7.43 -0.91 -13.74
N ARG A 79 8.64 -0.58 -14.22
CA ARG A 79 8.83 0.18 -15.44
C ARG A 79 8.49 -0.64 -16.68
N CYS A 80 8.95 -1.89 -16.76
CA CYS A 80 8.59 -2.82 -17.84
C CYS A 80 7.05 -2.99 -17.94
N LEU A 81 6.36 -3.11 -16.80
CA LEU A 81 4.89 -3.18 -16.74
C LEU A 81 4.20 -1.89 -17.22
N GLN A 82 4.75 -0.73 -16.87
CA GLN A 82 4.24 0.57 -17.35
C GLN A 82 4.39 0.72 -18.86
N ASP A 83 5.51 0.25 -19.42
CA ASP A 83 5.82 0.42 -20.83
C ASP A 83 5.05 -0.60 -21.70
N ARG A 84 4.99 -1.88 -21.29
CA ARG A 84 4.29 -2.95 -22.03
C ARG A 84 2.76 -2.89 -21.91
N HIS A 85 2.24 -2.71 -20.70
CA HIS A 85 0.80 -2.81 -20.41
C HIS A 85 0.14 -1.47 -20.07
N GLN A 86 0.86 -0.36 -20.21
CA GLN A 86 0.35 0.98 -19.90
C GLN A 86 -0.24 1.09 -18.48
N LEU A 87 0.27 0.28 -17.55
CA LEU A 87 -0.26 0.15 -16.20
C LEU A 87 0.18 1.33 -15.33
N VAL A 88 -0.74 1.94 -14.59
CA VAL A 88 -0.42 2.97 -13.59
C VAL A 88 0.03 2.28 -12.30
N LEU A 89 1.28 1.78 -12.29
CA LEU A 89 1.87 1.05 -11.17
C LEU A 89 2.97 1.85 -10.47
N GLY A 90 2.75 2.26 -9.23
CA GLY A 90 3.77 2.97 -8.43
C GLY A 90 4.79 2.03 -7.76
N LYS A 91 5.98 2.57 -7.44
CA LYS A 91 7.08 1.81 -6.78
C LYS A 91 6.66 1.10 -5.48
N LYS A 92 5.76 1.70 -4.70
CA LYS A 92 5.26 1.12 -3.44
C LYS A 92 4.38 -0.10 -3.69
N LYS A 93 3.52 -0.06 -4.71
CA LYS A 93 2.63 -1.17 -5.05
C LYS A 93 3.42 -2.31 -5.66
N ALA A 94 4.36 -2.02 -6.57
CA ALA A 94 5.29 -2.99 -7.10
C ALA A 94 6.10 -3.70 -6.00
N TYR A 95 6.69 -2.95 -5.06
CA TYR A 95 7.40 -3.53 -3.92
C TYR A 95 6.52 -4.50 -3.11
N ARG A 96 5.28 -4.10 -2.80
CA ARG A 96 4.36 -4.95 -2.03
C ARG A 96 4.04 -6.26 -2.77
N LEU A 97 3.75 -6.19 -4.07
CA LEU A 97 3.49 -7.38 -4.88
C LEU A 97 4.73 -8.28 -5.00
N CYS A 98 5.91 -7.69 -5.18
CA CYS A 98 7.18 -8.43 -5.21
C CYS A 98 7.48 -9.08 -3.85
N LYS A 99 7.12 -8.44 -2.74
CA LYS A 99 7.26 -8.98 -1.39
C LYS A 99 6.32 -10.16 -1.16
N GLU A 100 5.07 -10.05 -1.61
CA GLU A 100 4.10 -11.14 -1.55
C GLU A 100 4.53 -12.35 -2.38
N LEU A 101 5.16 -12.12 -3.54
CA LEU A 101 5.70 -13.15 -4.42
C LEU A 101 7.08 -13.69 -4.01
N GLN A 102 7.70 -13.14 -2.96
CA GLN A 102 9.06 -13.48 -2.52
C GLN A 102 10.15 -13.35 -3.60
N ILE A 103 9.92 -12.54 -4.64
CA ILE A 103 10.89 -12.26 -5.72
C ILE A 103 11.86 -11.12 -5.37
N LEU A 104 11.74 -10.54 -4.17
CA LEU A 104 12.67 -9.50 -3.72
C LEU A 104 14.04 -10.09 -3.46
N HIS A 105 15.05 -9.58 -4.15
CA HIS A 105 16.44 -9.90 -3.85
C HIS A 105 16.80 -9.39 -2.45
N VAL A 106 17.26 -10.28 -1.56
CA VAL A 106 17.85 -9.91 -0.28
C VAL A 106 19.17 -9.20 -0.57
N GLN A 107 19.28 -7.91 -0.25
CA GLN A 107 20.51 -7.14 -0.51
C GLN A 107 21.30 -6.84 0.77
N TRP A 108 21.44 -7.82 1.66
CA TRP A 108 22.25 -7.66 2.86
C TRP A 108 23.08 -8.91 3.11
N ALA A 109 24.30 -8.95 2.56
CA ALA A 109 25.37 -9.58 3.31
C ALA A 109 25.68 -8.62 4.46
N VAL A 110 25.37 -9.01 5.69
CA VAL A 110 25.94 -8.36 6.87
C VAL A 110 27.45 -8.49 6.69
N LYS A 111 28.18 -7.38 6.50
CA LYS A 111 29.64 -7.43 6.48
C LYS A 111 30.08 -7.91 7.86
N THR A 112 30.53 -9.15 7.96
CA THR A 112 31.36 -9.58 9.08
C THR A 112 32.72 -8.88 8.94
N LYS A 113 32.93 -7.83 9.73
CA LYS A 113 34.23 -7.51 10.33
C LYS A 113 34.05 -6.65 11.56
#